data_AF-B8G3H1-F1
#
_entry.id   AF-B8G3H1-F1
#
_cell.length_a   1.000
_cell.length_b   1.000
_cell.length_c   1.000
_cell.angle_alpha   90.00
_cell.angle_beta   90.00
_cell.angle_gamma   90.00
#
_symmetry.space_group_name_H-M   'P 1'
#
loop_
_entity.id
_entity.type
_entity.pdbx_description
1 polymer ?
#
loop_
_entity_poly.entity_id
_entity_poly.type
_entity_poly.pdbx_seq_one_letter_code
_entity_poly.pdbx_strand_id
1 'polypeptide(L)'
;MHTRLLLSLLLCLSITPVALIHAAPSVTTPEFAPPPNDVLIAPPPATLAFATDEDLRLPSQYLAGRVAVRLVLPESNGLIDPSDEDWTPDQIEQVVSETQAALDWWRDRLPAARLAFDLVVQTAPTNYEPIHHGIAQEGLWIGDVLQKLGYNGGNYIEQAYRVAFDLRDQRSADWATTIFIVNSARDDGYFADGRFAYAYLNGPLSVITSDGGPYTTRWLRAVIAHEFAHLFGALGQYSAAGVSCDQRSGYLFAPTTNSMFNNCGTDEPSIMRELINSFTIGAVDASARAQLGYRDSDGDGVIDVLDTTPTITLTATGQTLSHRPVVELMVRDLGYPSPVQPDVSINPIRSVEYRVGDSDWQLALPVDGTFDQTREIVHVELPLYDGEYVVEFRAVNLVGNVSDPITQTFTVSGLGVAPAYRLEPASIENRTLVIHVQAPPETQLVEVSTRRDFANPWRLPYRSEIALPLPNELALTTFTNASVLYVRFIDAAGLPSLVYSLPINVPEPVTVLIPLILR
;
A
#
# COMPACT_ATOMS: atom_id res chain seq x y z
N MET A 1 75.47 24.56 -2.14
CA MET A 1 75.65 23.12 -2.45
C MET A 1 75.74 22.43 -1.10
N HIS A 2 74.75 21.66 -0.65
CA HIS A 2 74.38 20.30 -1.12
C HIS A 2 75.47 19.25 -0.81
N THR A 3 75.21 18.05 -0.26
CA THR A 3 74.17 17.53 0.69
C THR A 3 74.54 16.05 1.00
N ARG A 4 74.07 15.47 2.13
CA ARG A 4 73.84 14.00 2.32
C ARG A 4 75.14 13.12 2.40
N LEU A 5 75.15 11.83 2.80
CA LEU A 5 74.12 10.82 3.20
C LEU A 5 74.73 9.69 4.09
N LEU A 6 73.88 8.81 4.70
CA LEU A 6 74.17 7.43 5.21
C LEU A 6 75.12 7.29 6.44
N LEU A 7 75.05 6.32 7.36
CA LEU A 7 74.10 5.27 7.85
C LEU A 7 74.59 4.94 9.31
N SER A 8 73.94 4.33 10.31
CA SER A 8 72.94 3.24 10.49
C SER A 8 72.02 3.57 11.72
N LEU A 9 71.16 2.75 12.36
CA LEU A 9 70.96 1.30 12.60
C LEU A 9 72.03 0.61 13.49
N LEU A 10 71.73 -0.30 14.43
CA LEU A 10 70.46 -0.78 15.03
C LEU A 10 70.17 0.02 16.34
N LEU A 11 69.31 -0.31 17.32
CA LEU A 11 68.47 -1.48 17.65
C LEU A 11 67.25 -1.02 18.47
N CYS A 12 66.14 -1.79 18.46
CA CYS A 12 64.92 -1.48 19.21
C CYS A 12 64.52 -2.61 20.18
N LEU A 13 64.12 -2.26 21.40
CA LEU A 13 63.27 -3.08 22.27
C LEU A 13 62.10 -2.20 22.76
N SER A 14 60.90 -2.44 22.24
CA SER A 14 59.69 -1.71 22.62
C SER A 14 58.97 -2.42 23.76
N ILE A 15 58.91 -1.79 24.93
CA ILE A 15 58.08 -2.25 26.06
C ILE A 15 56.61 -1.91 25.72
N THR A 16 55.76 -2.93 25.58
CA THR A 16 54.32 -2.74 25.45
C THR A 16 53.68 -2.53 26.83
N PRO A 17 52.78 -1.56 27.00
CA PRO A 17 51.98 -1.46 28.21
C PRO A 17 50.93 -2.58 28.21
N VAL A 18 50.86 -3.36 29.29
CA VAL A 18 49.76 -4.32 29.48
C VAL A 18 48.50 -3.52 29.80
N ALA A 19 47.59 -3.43 28.82
CA ALA A 19 46.24 -2.93 29.07
C ALA A 19 45.52 -3.92 29.99
N LEU A 20 45.18 -3.46 31.20
CA LEU A 20 44.27 -4.17 32.10
C LEU A 20 42.86 -4.16 31.48
N ILE A 21 42.56 -5.21 30.71
CA ILE A 21 41.20 -5.51 30.24
C ILE A 21 40.35 -5.76 31.49
N HIS A 22 39.73 -4.69 32.00
CA HIS A 22 38.53 -4.83 32.78
C HIS A 22 37.47 -5.37 31.83
N ALA A 23 37.20 -6.67 31.91
CA ALA A 23 35.95 -7.19 31.40
C ALA A 23 34.84 -6.36 32.07
N ALA A 24 34.00 -5.71 31.27
CA ALA A 24 32.77 -5.16 31.81
C ALA A 24 32.03 -6.30 32.53
N PRO A 25 31.44 -6.08 33.71
CA PRO A 25 30.59 -7.10 34.29
C PRO A 25 29.53 -7.45 33.25
N SER A 26 29.34 -8.75 32.99
CA SER A 26 28.29 -9.22 32.11
C SER A 26 26.97 -8.64 32.62
N VAL A 27 26.38 -7.73 31.85
CA VAL A 27 25.10 -7.12 32.19
C VAL A 27 24.06 -8.21 32.00
N THR A 28 23.82 -8.95 33.08
CA THR A 28 22.67 -9.84 33.23
C THR A 28 21.44 -8.95 33.44
N THR A 29 21.08 -8.20 32.39
CA THR A 29 19.68 -7.91 32.13
C THR A 29 18.94 -9.25 32.24
N PRO A 30 17.82 -9.34 32.96
CA PRO A 30 16.93 -10.46 32.77
C PRO A 30 16.62 -10.54 31.27
N GLU A 31 16.83 -11.70 30.66
CA GLU A 31 16.48 -11.93 29.26
C GLU A 31 14.95 -12.04 29.20
N PHE A 32 14.30 -10.88 29.21
CA PHE A 32 12.89 -10.76 28.90
C PHE A 32 12.72 -11.13 27.43
N ALA A 33 12.44 -12.40 27.19
CA ALA A 33 12.07 -12.97 25.90
C ALA A 33 10.53 -13.12 25.82
N PRO A 34 9.95 -13.10 24.60
CA PRO A 34 8.55 -13.45 24.40
C PRO A 34 8.21 -14.90 24.79
N PRO A 35 6.91 -15.24 24.93
CA PRO A 35 6.48 -16.54 25.42
C PRO A 35 6.78 -17.67 24.41
N PRO A 36 7.33 -18.82 24.84
CA PRO A 36 7.62 -19.91 23.92
C PRO A 36 6.33 -20.45 23.28
N ASN A 37 6.28 -20.48 21.95
CA ASN A 37 5.07 -20.78 21.16
C ASN A 37 3.97 -19.72 21.41
N ASP A 38 4.32 -18.47 21.12
CA ASP A 38 3.47 -17.30 20.89
C ASP A 38 2.86 -17.31 19.47
N VAL A 39 3.58 -17.81 18.47
CA VAL A 39 3.10 -17.95 17.09
C VAL A 39 2.19 -19.17 16.92
N LEU A 40 0.98 -18.94 16.41
CA LEU A 40 -0.06 -19.95 16.18
C LEU A 40 -0.45 -20.05 14.71
N ILE A 41 -1.00 -21.19 14.28
CA ILE A 41 -1.56 -21.37 12.93
C ILE A 41 -3.08 -21.51 13.02
N ALA A 42 -3.81 -20.58 12.40
CA ALA A 42 -5.26 -20.67 12.28
C ALA A 42 -5.64 -21.66 11.16
N PRO A 43 -6.71 -22.46 11.31
CA PRO A 43 -7.34 -23.13 10.17
C PRO A 43 -7.78 -22.08 9.13
N PRO A 44 -7.63 -22.33 7.82
CA PRO A 44 -8.05 -21.39 6.79
C PRO A 44 -9.58 -21.20 6.84
N PRO A 45 -10.10 -19.97 6.62
CA PRO A 45 -11.52 -19.68 6.77
C PRO A 45 -12.35 -20.43 5.73
N ALA A 46 -13.53 -20.89 6.14
CA ALA A 46 -14.46 -21.64 5.30
C ALA A 46 -14.90 -20.90 4.01
N THR A 47 -14.76 -19.57 3.96
CA THR A 47 -15.02 -18.75 2.77
C THR A 47 -14.09 -19.11 1.60
N LEU A 48 -12.82 -19.46 1.86
CA LEU A 48 -11.87 -19.86 0.80
C LEU A 48 -12.28 -21.16 0.09
N ALA A 49 -13.13 -22.00 0.70
CA ALA A 49 -13.62 -23.22 0.06
C ALA A 49 -14.69 -22.98 -1.02
N PHE A 50 -15.20 -21.74 -1.14
CA PHE A 50 -16.29 -21.37 -2.07
C PHE A 50 -16.05 -20.06 -2.83
N ALA A 51 -14.99 -19.31 -2.52
CA ALA A 51 -14.66 -18.05 -3.18
C ALA A 51 -14.13 -18.27 -4.61
N THR A 52 -14.47 -17.34 -5.50
CA THR A 52 -13.98 -17.27 -6.89
C THR A 52 -12.72 -16.41 -6.99
N ASP A 53 -11.91 -16.63 -8.03
CA ASP A 53 -10.58 -16.02 -8.30
C ASP A 53 -10.47 -14.47 -8.23
N GLU A 54 -11.57 -13.75 -8.09
CA GLU A 54 -11.59 -12.28 -7.97
C GLU A 54 -11.57 -11.78 -6.51
N ASP A 55 -11.84 -12.62 -5.50
CA ASP A 55 -12.04 -12.18 -4.10
C ASP A 55 -11.38 -13.12 -3.05
N LEU A 56 -10.33 -13.86 -3.43
CA LEU A 56 -9.60 -14.81 -2.56
C LEU A 56 -8.67 -14.15 -1.50
N ARG A 57 -8.89 -12.87 -1.16
CA ARG A 57 -8.01 -12.10 -0.26
C ARG A 57 -8.24 -12.46 1.21
N LEU A 58 -7.22 -13.02 1.86
CA LEU A 58 -7.15 -13.26 3.31
C LEU A 58 -7.22 -11.94 4.11
N PRO A 59 -7.45 -11.96 5.45
CA PRO A 59 -7.53 -10.73 6.24
C PRO A 59 -6.21 -9.94 6.25
N SER A 60 -5.08 -10.65 6.22
CA SER A 60 -3.72 -10.10 6.26
C SER A 60 -2.77 -11.06 5.56
N GLN A 61 -1.96 -10.56 4.61
CA GLN A 61 -1.03 -11.39 3.81
C GLN A 61 0.38 -10.82 3.77
N TYR A 62 0.51 -9.50 3.57
CA TYR A 62 1.76 -8.74 3.66
C TYR A 62 1.50 -7.34 4.24
N LEU A 63 2.49 -6.76 4.91
CA LEU A 63 2.35 -5.50 5.63
C LEU A 63 2.61 -4.30 4.71
N ALA A 64 1.66 -4.05 3.79
CA ALA A 64 1.67 -2.90 2.88
C ALA A 64 0.26 -2.36 2.60
N GLY A 65 0.15 -1.09 2.23
CA GLY A 65 -1.12 -0.41 1.96
C GLY A 65 -1.88 -0.02 3.23
N ARG A 66 -3.21 0.06 3.12
CA ARG A 66 -4.07 0.47 4.25
C ARG A 66 -4.47 -0.72 5.11
N VAL A 67 -4.16 -0.66 6.40
CA VAL A 67 -4.51 -1.70 7.38
C VAL A 67 -5.52 -1.16 8.38
N ALA A 68 -6.70 -1.78 8.45
CA ALA A 68 -7.65 -1.53 9.53
C ALA A 68 -7.34 -2.44 10.73
N VAL A 69 -7.32 -1.89 11.94
CA VAL A 69 -7.00 -2.65 13.16
C VAL A 69 -8.14 -2.51 14.15
N ARG A 70 -8.83 -3.59 14.49
CA ARG A 70 -9.81 -3.58 15.58
C ARG A 70 -9.12 -3.92 16.89
N LEU A 71 -8.98 -2.92 17.76
CA LEU A 71 -8.56 -3.10 19.14
C LEU A 71 -9.79 -3.42 19.99
N VAL A 72 -9.90 -4.67 20.44
CA VAL A 72 -10.98 -5.12 21.33
C VAL A 72 -10.46 -5.16 22.76
N LEU A 73 -11.23 -4.58 23.67
CA LEU A 73 -10.96 -4.59 25.12
C LEU A 73 -12.08 -5.40 25.80
N PRO A 74 -11.88 -6.69 26.11
CA PRO A 74 -12.86 -7.49 26.85
C PRO A 74 -13.08 -6.94 28.26
N GLU A 75 -14.34 -6.84 28.69
CA GLU A 75 -14.76 -6.43 30.04
C GLU A 75 -15.56 -7.58 30.67
N SER A 76 -15.11 -8.12 31.80
CA SER A 76 -15.85 -9.16 32.54
C SER A 76 -17.17 -8.59 33.09
N ASN A 77 -18.17 -9.45 33.29
CA ASN A 77 -19.48 -9.06 33.83
C ASN A 77 -19.90 -9.88 35.07
N GLY A 78 -19.02 -10.74 35.58
CA GLY A 78 -19.26 -11.52 36.80
C GLY A 78 -20.25 -12.70 36.68
N LEU A 79 -20.67 -13.09 35.47
CA LEU A 79 -21.75 -14.07 35.27
C LEU A 79 -21.31 -15.54 35.27
N ILE A 80 -20.10 -15.86 34.80
CA ILE A 80 -19.53 -17.23 34.85
C ILE A 80 -18.31 -17.24 35.76
N ASP A 81 -17.33 -16.39 35.45
CA ASP A 81 -16.20 -16.10 36.34
C ASP A 81 -16.50 -14.81 37.14
N PRO A 82 -15.85 -14.56 38.29
CA PRO A 82 -15.88 -13.25 38.94
C PRO A 82 -15.34 -12.13 38.03
N SER A 83 -15.78 -10.89 38.23
CA SER A 83 -15.09 -9.71 37.68
C SER A 83 -14.00 -9.32 38.67
N ASP A 84 -12.75 -9.48 38.27
CA ASP A 84 -11.56 -9.13 39.07
C ASP A 84 -10.75 -8.00 38.40
N GLU A 85 -10.91 -7.77 37.09
CA GLU A 85 -10.15 -6.81 36.27
C GLU A 85 -11.05 -5.87 35.44
N ASP A 86 -11.78 -4.96 36.08
CA ASP A 86 -12.62 -3.94 35.43
C ASP A 86 -11.78 -2.84 34.72
N TRP A 87 -12.13 -2.43 33.48
CA TRP A 87 -11.41 -1.38 32.75
C TRP A 87 -11.72 0.05 33.24
N THR A 88 -10.69 0.84 33.58
CA THR A 88 -10.83 2.30 33.77
C THR A 88 -10.55 3.10 32.49
N PRO A 89 -11.10 4.33 32.35
CA PRO A 89 -10.83 5.20 31.20
C PRO A 89 -9.34 5.47 30.96
N ASP A 90 -8.57 5.68 32.03
CA ASP A 90 -7.13 5.97 31.96
C ASP A 90 -6.33 4.77 31.40
N GLN A 91 -6.70 3.53 31.78
CA GLN A 91 -6.12 2.30 31.21
C GLN A 91 -6.49 2.15 29.73
N ILE A 92 -7.74 2.44 29.35
CA ILE A 92 -8.19 2.41 27.96
C ILE A 92 -7.39 3.42 27.12
N GLU A 93 -7.26 4.68 27.58
CA GLU A 93 -6.48 5.70 26.87
C GLU A 93 -5.00 5.30 26.74
N GLN A 94 -4.41 4.74 27.81
CA GLN A 94 -3.04 4.22 27.76
C GLN A 94 -2.88 3.12 26.71
N VAL A 95 -3.71 2.08 26.73
CA VAL A 95 -3.62 0.95 25.78
C VAL A 95 -3.84 1.38 24.34
N VAL A 96 -4.78 2.31 24.10
CA VAL A 96 -5.00 2.90 22.77
C VAL A 96 -3.76 3.67 22.29
N SER A 97 -3.13 4.45 23.17
CA SER A 97 -1.90 5.21 22.87
C SER A 97 -0.69 4.30 22.59
N GLU A 98 -0.49 3.25 23.40
CA GLU A 98 0.54 2.23 23.18
C GLU A 98 0.31 1.48 21.86
N THR A 99 -0.95 1.15 21.52
CA THR A 99 -1.32 0.52 20.25
C THR A 99 -1.02 1.43 19.06
N GLN A 100 -1.46 2.70 19.10
CA GLN A 100 -1.19 3.64 18.02
C GLN A 100 0.32 3.87 17.83
N ALA A 101 1.09 3.95 18.92
CA ALA A 101 2.55 4.07 18.87
C ALA A 101 3.24 2.85 18.22
N ALA A 102 2.70 1.64 18.40
CA ALA A 102 3.18 0.43 17.73
C ALA A 102 2.91 0.42 16.22
N LEU A 103 1.72 0.90 15.81
CA LEU A 103 1.34 1.03 14.40
C LEU A 103 2.15 2.13 13.70
N ASP A 104 2.30 3.28 14.34
CA ASP A 104 3.15 4.39 13.87
C ASP A 104 4.61 3.95 13.68
N TRP A 105 5.13 3.14 14.62
CA TRP A 105 6.48 2.55 14.52
C TRP A 105 6.63 1.68 13.27
N TRP A 106 5.62 0.89 12.88
CA TRP A 106 5.67 0.07 11.67
C TRP A 106 5.64 0.90 10.38
N ARG A 107 4.77 1.92 10.32
CA ARG A 107 4.72 2.86 9.17
C ARG A 107 6.09 3.50 8.95
N ASP A 108 6.70 4.02 10.01
CA ASP A 108 7.95 4.77 9.95
C ASP A 108 9.18 3.88 9.65
N ARG A 109 9.02 2.54 9.65
CA ARG A 109 10.08 1.54 9.42
C ARG A 109 10.03 0.91 8.02
N LEU A 110 8.87 0.96 7.38
CA LEU A 110 8.57 0.33 6.08
C LEU A 110 8.07 1.38 5.06
N PRO A 111 8.84 2.44 4.74
CA PRO A 111 8.34 3.57 3.94
C PRO A 111 7.85 3.19 2.53
N ALA A 112 8.50 2.24 1.84
CA ALA A 112 8.08 1.78 0.51
C ALA A 112 6.76 0.98 0.54
N ALA A 113 6.30 0.53 1.71
CA ALA A 113 5.06 -0.23 1.85
C ALA A 113 3.79 0.66 1.84
N ARG A 114 3.93 2.00 1.79
CA ARG A 114 2.82 2.96 1.71
C ARG A 114 1.79 2.80 2.85
N LEU A 115 2.25 2.44 4.05
CA LEU A 115 1.39 2.06 5.17
C LEU A 115 0.49 3.20 5.67
N ALA A 116 -0.80 2.90 5.83
CA ALA A 116 -1.77 3.75 6.49
C ALA A 116 -2.63 2.92 7.45
N PHE A 117 -2.72 3.34 8.73
CA PHE A 117 -3.45 2.59 9.76
C PHE A 117 -4.77 3.25 10.12
N ASP A 118 -5.82 2.45 10.30
CA ASP A 118 -7.15 2.86 10.75
C ASP A 118 -7.54 2.07 12.01
N LEU A 119 -7.29 2.66 13.19
CA LEU A 119 -7.47 2.01 14.49
C LEU A 119 -8.91 2.18 14.99
N VAL A 120 -9.61 1.07 15.19
CA VAL A 120 -11.00 1.00 15.66
C VAL A 120 -11.04 0.36 17.04
N VAL A 121 -11.22 1.18 18.07
CA VAL A 121 -11.25 0.75 19.48
C VAL A 121 -12.67 0.33 19.88
N GLN A 122 -12.82 -0.79 20.58
CA GLN A 122 -14.10 -1.26 21.09
C GLN A 122 -13.96 -2.07 22.39
N THR A 123 -14.43 -1.50 23.51
CA THR A 123 -14.71 -2.29 24.72
C THR A 123 -15.92 -3.20 24.48
N ALA A 124 -15.85 -4.45 24.92
CA ALA A 124 -16.85 -5.47 24.64
C ALA A 124 -17.09 -6.39 25.86
N PRO A 125 -18.33 -6.57 26.34
CA PRO A 125 -18.59 -7.37 27.52
C PRO A 125 -18.41 -8.87 27.26
N THR A 126 -17.99 -9.62 28.29
CA THR A 126 -17.86 -11.08 28.32
C THR A 126 -18.37 -11.63 29.64
N ASN A 127 -18.90 -12.86 29.63
CA ASN A 127 -19.35 -13.56 30.85
C ASN A 127 -18.17 -14.16 31.66
N TYR A 128 -17.00 -14.25 31.04
CA TYR A 128 -15.75 -14.82 31.57
C TYR A 128 -14.74 -13.71 31.89
N GLU A 129 -13.80 -14.01 32.78
CA GLU A 129 -12.68 -13.14 33.14
C GLU A 129 -11.41 -13.57 32.39
N PRO A 130 -11.03 -12.92 31.26
CA PRO A 130 -10.18 -13.55 30.25
C PRO A 130 -8.76 -13.88 30.71
N ILE A 131 -8.20 -13.15 31.67
CA ILE A 131 -6.85 -13.39 32.19
C ILE A 131 -6.74 -14.79 32.84
N HIS A 132 -7.84 -15.30 33.42
CA HIS A 132 -7.90 -16.65 34.00
C HIS A 132 -7.89 -17.79 32.96
N HIS A 133 -7.89 -17.51 31.65
CA HIS A 133 -7.97 -18.52 30.59
C HIS A 133 -6.74 -18.48 29.67
N GLY A 134 -5.87 -19.48 29.80
CA GLY A 134 -4.80 -19.74 28.84
C GLY A 134 -5.33 -20.18 27.46
N ILE A 135 -4.43 -20.28 26.47
CA ILE A 135 -4.75 -20.50 25.05
C ILE A 135 -5.77 -21.62 24.78
N ALA A 136 -5.66 -22.75 25.48
CA ALA A 136 -6.55 -23.91 25.30
C ALA A 136 -8.03 -23.63 25.66
N GLN A 137 -8.33 -22.49 26.26
CA GLN A 137 -9.65 -22.03 26.68
C GLN A 137 -10.05 -20.68 26.07
N GLU A 138 -9.21 -20.03 25.25
CA GLU A 138 -9.44 -18.68 24.70
C GLU A 138 -10.80 -18.54 23.99
N GLY A 139 -11.21 -19.61 23.29
CA GLY A 139 -12.45 -19.66 22.52
C GLY A 139 -13.73 -19.57 23.37
N LEU A 140 -13.64 -19.73 24.70
CA LEU A 140 -14.75 -19.46 25.62
C LEU A 140 -15.07 -17.97 25.65
N TRP A 141 -14.06 -17.13 25.92
CA TRP A 141 -14.24 -15.69 26.08
C TRP A 141 -14.18 -14.95 24.73
N ILE A 142 -13.27 -15.30 23.82
CA ILE A 142 -13.27 -14.72 22.45
C ILE A 142 -14.60 -15.03 21.76
N GLY A 143 -15.10 -16.28 21.89
CA GLY A 143 -16.38 -16.69 21.32
C GLY A 143 -17.57 -15.88 21.84
N ASP A 144 -17.64 -15.64 23.16
CA ASP A 144 -18.70 -14.84 23.80
C ASP A 144 -18.58 -13.34 23.46
N VAL A 145 -17.37 -12.75 23.51
CA VAL A 145 -17.09 -11.37 23.08
C VAL A 145 -17.57 -11.15 21.65
N LEU A 146 -17.17 -12.01 20.71
CA LEU A 146 -17.55 -11.88 19.31
C LEU A 146 -19.05 -12.10 19.08
N GLN A 147 -19.71 -12.94 19.89
CA GLN A 147 -21.18 -13.03 19.91
C GLN A 147 -21.83 -11.73 20.41
N LYS A 148 -21.32 -11.07 21.46
CA LYS A 148 -21.83 -9.75 21.89
C LYS A 148 -21.63 -8.67 20.81
N LEU A 149 -20.55 -8.77 20.03
CA LEU A 149 -20.29 -7.92 18.86
C LEU A 149 -21.17 -8.25 17.64
N GLY A 150 -22.08 -9.23 17.74
CA GLY A 150 -23.04 -9.62 16.70
C GLY A 150 -22.58 -10.78 15.80
N TYR A 151 -21.32 -11.21 15.91
CA TYR A 151 -20.73 -12.28 15.10
C TYR A 151 -21.10 -13.64 15.69
N ASN A 152 -22.36 -14.01 15.55
CA ASN A 152 -22.88 -15.30 15.99
C ASN A 152 -22.19 -16.45 15.24
N GLY A 153 -21.79 -17.48 15.99
CA GLY A 153 -21.06 -18.66 15.51
C GLY A 153 -20.66 -19.60 16.65
N GLY A 154 -20.24 -20.82 16.30
CA GLY A 154 -19.74 -21.84 17.23
C GLY A 154 -18.23 -22.13 17.10
N ASN A 155 -17.51 -21.29 16.35
CA ASN A 155 -16.06 -21.38 16.15
C ASN A 155 -15.52 -19.94 16.15
N TYR A 156 -14.75 -19.58 17.18
CA TYR A 156 -14.26 -18.22 17.39
C TYR A 156 -13.28 -17.75 16.31
N ILE A 157 -12.55 -18.67 15.66
CA ILE A 157 -11.65 -18.34 14.54
C ILE A 157 -12.45 -17.91 13.30
N GLU A 158 -13.53 -18.61 12.97
CA GLU A 158 -14.45 -18.21 11.88
C GLU A 158 -15.20 -16.91 12.22
N GLN A 159 -15.51 -16.68 13.49
CA GLN A 159 -16.05 -15.39 13.95
C GLN A 159 -15.00 -14.28 13.76
N ALA A 160 -13.73 -14.50 14.12
CA ALA A 160 -12.66 -13.52 14.00
C ALA A 160 -12.27 -13.21 12.53
N TYR A 161 -12.26 -14.23 11.65
CA TYR A 161 -12.10 -14.00 10.20
C TYR A 161 -13.22 -13.09 9.66
N ARG A 162 -14.48 -13.35 10.04
CA ARG A 162 -15.59 -12.46 9.68
C ARG A 162 -15.45 -11.05 10.25
N VAL A 163 -15.01 -10.89 11.51
CA VAL A 163 -14.75 -9.58 12.12
C VAL A 163 -13.69 -8.80 11.34
N ALA A 164 -12.66 -9.48 10.84
CA ALA A 164 -11.62 -8.89 10.00
C ALA A 164 -12.16 -8.53 8.60
N PHE A 165 -12.84 -9.44 7.89
CA PHE A 165 -13.42 -9.15 6.57
C PHE A 165 -14.44 -7.99 6.64
N ASP A 166 -15.40 -8.06 7.57
CA ASP A 166 -16.38 -6.98 7.80
C ASP A 166 -15.67 -5.64 8.09
N LEU A 167 -14.57 -5.63 8.87
CA LEU A 167 -13.79 -4.40 9.14
C LEU A 167 -13.08 -3.88 7.88
N ARG A 168 -12.44 -4.77 7.12
CA ARG A 168 -11.70 -4.44 5.89
C ARG A 168 -12.60 -3.71 4.91
N ASP A 169 -13.80 -4.25 4.72
CA ASP A 169 -14.77 -3.79 3.74
C ASP A 169 -15.51 -2.54 4.25
N GLN A 170 -15.87 -2.48 5.55
CA GLN A 170 -16.41 -1.27 6.21
C GLN A 170 -15.48 -0.07 6.14
N ARG A 171 -14.16 -0.30 6.08
CA ARG A 171 -13.16 0.78 6.03
C ARG A 171 -12.62 1.07 4.64
N SER A 172 -12.85 0.20 3.64
CA SER A 172 -12.13 0.23 2.36
C SER A 172 -10.62 0.19 2.60
N ALA A 173 -10.19 -0.86 3.29
CA ALA A 173 -8.80 -1.16 3.62
C ALA A 173 -8.27 -2.33 2.78
N ASP A 174 -6.95 -2.44 2.71
CA ASP A 174 -6.29 -3.56 2.05
C ASP A 174 -6.27 -4.80 2.94
N TRP A 175 -5.97 -4.58 4.22
CA TRP A 175 -5.90 -5.62 5.24
C TRP A 175 -6.72 -5.23 6.46
N ALA A 176 -7.11 -6.22 7.23
CA ALA A 176 -7.78 -6.05 8.51
C ALA A 176 -7.34 -7.10 9.51
N THR A 177 -7.20 -6.71 10.77
CA THR A 177 -6.84 -7.65 11.84
C THR A 177 -7.42 -7.23 13.18
N THR A 178 -7.51 -8.16 14.14
CA THR A 178 -8.07 -7.93 15.48
C THR A 178 -7.01 -8.12 16.55
N ILE A 179 -6.82 -7.13 17.42
CA ILE A 179 -5.96 -7.24 18.60
C ILE A 179 -6.88 -7.25 19.83
N PHE A 180 -6.83 -8.31 20.62
CA PHE A 180 -7.46 -8.34 21.94
C PHE A 180 -6.42 -7.92 22.98
N ILE A 181 -6.69 -6.82 23.70
CA ILE A 181 -5.93 -6.50 24.92
C ILE A 181 -6.80 -6.91 26.12
N VAL A 182 -6.30 -7.82 26.95
CA VAL A 182 -6.97 -8.32 28.16
C VAL A 182 -6.46 -7.55 29.38
N ASN A 183 -7.36 -7.11 30.26
CA ASN A 183 -6.97 -6.39 31.47
C ASN A 183 -6.20 -7.32 32.44
N SER A 184 -5.19 -6.77 33.11
CA SER A 184 -4.19 -7.50 33.91
C SER A 184 -3.55 -6.61 34.99
N ALA A 185 -4.21 -5.50 35.36
CA ALA A 185 -3.63 -4.45 36.20
C ALA A 185 -3.63 -4.76 37.71
N ARG A 186 -4.23 -5.88 38.11
CA ARG A 186 -4.39 -6.39 39.49
C ARG A 186 -3.86 -7.82 39.65
N ASP A 187 -3.59 -8.48 38.53
CA ASP A 187 -2.97 -9.81 38.35
C ASP A 187 -1.40 -9.78 38.41
N ASP A 188 -0.71 -10.88 38.05
CA ASP A 188 0.74 -10.92 37.87
C ASP A 188 1.22 -10.67 36.42
N GLY A 189 0.28 -10.49 35.49
CA GLY A 189 0.52 -10.03 34.12
C GLY A 189 0.49 -11.14 33.06
N TYR A 190 0.08 -12.36 33.45
CA TYR A 190 0.10 -13.56 32.63
C TYR A 190 -1.25 -14.28 32.60
N PHE A 191 -1.61 -14.84 31.45
CA PHE A 191 -2.67 -15.83 31.34
C PHE A 191 -2.32 -17.09 32.15
N ALA A 192 -3.35 -17.85 32.54
CA ALA A 192 -3.21 -19.07 33.35
C ALA A 192 -2.35 -20.22 32.74
N ASP A 193 -1.84 -20.07 31.51
CA ASP A 193 -0.85 -20.98 30.88
C ASP A 193 0.60 -20.43 30.87
N GLY A 194 0.84 -19.24 31.43
CA GLY A 194 2.14 -18.57 31.49
C GLY A 194 2.50 -17.72 30.27
N ARG A 195 1.55 -17.44 29.36
CA ARG A 195 1.72 -16.44 28.28
C ARG A 195 1.32 -15.05 28.76
N PHE A 196 1.89 -14.01 28.16
CA PHE A 196 1.37 -12.63 28.26
C PHE A 196 1.01 -12.06 26.87
N ALA A 197 1.43 -12.71 25.79
CA ALA A 197 1.18 -12.34 24.40
C ALA A 197 1.18 -13.59 23.50
N TYR A 198 0.41 -13.57 22.41
CA TYR A 198 0.44 -14.54 21.31
C TYR A 198 -0.33 -14.03 20.08
N ALA A 199 -0.06 -14.60 18.91
CA ALA A 199 -0.66 -14.18 17.65
C ALA A 199 -0.84 -15.33 16.65
N TYR A 200 -1.94 -15.27 15.88
CA TYR A 200 -2.15 -16.16 14.74
C TYR A 200 -1.41 -15.64 13.50
N LEU A 201 -0.57 -16.50 12.92
CA LEU A 201 0.31 -16.19 11.80
C LEU A 201 -0.49 -15.94 10.51
N ASN A 202 -0.35 -14.75 9.93
CA ASN A 202 -1.21 -14.21 8.87
C ASN A 202 -2.67 -13.89 9.32
N GLY A 203 -2.89 -13.70 10.63
CA GLY A 203 -4.18 -13.38 11.22
C GLY A 203 -5.06 -14.61 11.53
N PRO A 204 -6.31 -14.41 12.00
CA PRO A 204 -7.05 -13.15 12.01
C PRO A 204 -6.90 -12.30 13.29
N LEU A 205 -6.24 -12.82 14.34
CA LEU A 205 -6.18 -12.17 15.64
C LEU A 205 -4.86 -12.35 16.41
N SER A 206 -4.57 -11.42 17.33
CA SER A 206 -3.61 -11.59 18.43
C SER A 206 -4.24 -11.25 19.79
N VAL A 207 -3.62 -11.74 20.86
CA VAL A 207 -4.06 -11.57 22.24
C VAL A 207 -2.87 -11.17 23.10
N ILE A 208 -3.00 -10.11 23.90
CA ILE A 208 -1.91 -9.53 24.72
C ILE A 208 -2.49 -9.03 26.05
N THR A 209 -1.76 -9.15 27.16
CA THR A 209 -2.16 -8.57 28.46
C THR A 209 -1.92 -7.06 28.51
N SER A 210 -2.72 -6.33 29.29
CA SER A 210 -2.74 -4.86 29.33
C SER A 210 -1.44 -4.23 29.81
N ASP A 211 -0.61 -4.99 30.51
CA ASP A 211 0.73 -4.64 30.95
C ASP A 211 1.83 -5.30 30.11
N GLY A 212 1.52 -6.25 29.23
CA GLY A 212 2.52 -7.03 28.51
C GLY A 212 3.41 -7.85 29.46
N GLY A 213 2.86 -8.26 30.61
CA GLY A 213 3.54 -9.05 31.64
C GLY A 213 4.91 -8.48 32.05
N PRO A 214 6.02 -9.23 31.85
CA PRO A 214 7.33 -8.86 32.39
C PRO A 214 7.91 -7.57 31.78
N TYR A 215 7.36 -7.11 30.66
CA TYR A 215 7.76 -5.86 30.00
C TYR A 215 7.13 -4.62 30.67
N THR A 216 6.01 -4.78 31.38
CA THR A 216 5.15 -3.73 31.95
C THR A 216 4.59 -2.74 30.92
N THR A 217 3.55 -1.99 31.30
CA THR A 217 2.90 -0.97 30.44
C THR A 217 3.86 0.05 29.81
N ARG A 218 5.08 0.20 30.37
CA ARG A 218 6.19 0.97 29.79
C ARG A 218 6.57 0.52 28.37
N TRP A 219 6.52 -0.77 28.08
CA TRP A 219 6.99 -1.39 26.84
C TRP A 219 5.88 -2.11 26.07
N LEU A 220 4.61 -1.92 26.44
CA LEU A 220 3.46 -2.53 25.76
C LEU A 220 3.47 -2.28 24.23
N ARG A 221 3.77 -1.05 23.79
CA ARG A 221 4.00 -0.71 22.36
C ARG A 221 5.00 -1.63 21.63
N ALA A 222 6.01 -2.17 22.32
CA ALA A 222 7.01 -3.06 21.74
C ALA A 222 6.50 -4.51 21.65
N VAL A 223 5.72 -4.96 22.64
CA VAL A 223 5.00 -6.25 22.59
C VAL A 223 3.96 -6.22 21.47
N ILE A 224 3.13 -5.18 21.40
CA ILE A 224 2.16 -4.98 20.32
C ILE A 224 2.87 -4.96 18.96
N ALA A 225 4.00 -4.26 18.82
CA ALA A 225 4.76 -4.25 17.56
C ALA A 225 5.32 -5.63 17.17
N HIS A 226 5.68 -6.49 18.13
CA HIS A 226 6.13 -7.86 17.89
C HIS A 226 4.97 -8.74 17.38
N GLU A 227 3.88 -8.83 18.15
CA GLU A 227 2.70 -9.65 17.79
C GLU A 227 2.07 -9.19 16.47
N PHE A 228 2.07 -7.88 16.21
CA PHE A 228 1.54 -7.33 14.96
C PHE A 228 2.32 -7.81 13.73
N ALA A 229 3.60 -8.16 13.86
CA ALA A 229 4.38 -8.72 12.77
C ALA A 229 3.96 -10.16 12.43
N HIS A 230 3.57 -10.96 13.43
CA HIS A 230 3.03 -12.31 13.21
C HIS A 230 1.70 -12.29 12.44
N LEU A 231 0.85 -11.29 12.70
CA LEU A 231 -0.39 -11.06 11.93
C LEU A 231 -0.12 -10.86 10.43
N PHE A 232 1.11 -10.48 10.04
CA PHE A 232 1.56 -10.34 8.65
C PHE A 232 2.68 -11.33 8.27
N GLY A 233 2.78 -12.45 8.98
CA GLY A 233 3.58 -13.61 8.57
C GLY A 233 5.05 -13.60 9.01
N ALA A 234 5.52 -12.64 9.80
CA ALA A 234 6.85 -12.71 10.40
C ALA A 234 6.93 -13.84 11.44
N LEU A 235 8.11 -14.48 11.57
CA LEU A 235 8.38 -15.47 12.61
C LEU A 235 9.27 -14.91 13.73
N GLY A 236 9.12 -15.46 14.93
CA GLY A 236 10.00 -15.19 16.06
C GLY A 236 11.44 -15.62 15.78
N GLN A 237 12.40 -14.83 16.25
CA GLN A 237 13.85 -15.04 16.06
C GLN A 237 14.61 -15.17 17.38
N TYR A 238 13.96 -14.92 18.51
CA TYR A 238 14.53 -15.15 19.84
C TYR A 238 14.65 -16.67 20.12
N SER A 239 15.53 -17.07 21.04
CA SER A 239 15.92 -18.49 21.18
C SER A 239 14.76 -19.44 21.53
N ALA A 240 13.84 -18.97 22.38
CA ALA A 240 12.68 -19.75 22.81
C ALA A 240 11.55 -19.88 21.76
N ALA A 241 11.65 -19.21 20.61
CA ALA A 241 10.69 -19.35 19.50
C ALA A 241 10.80 -20.70 18.78
N GLY A 242 11.95 -21.40 18.89
CA GLY A 242 12.18 -22.70 18.25
C GLY A 242 12.34 -22.67 16.71
N VAL A 243 12.33 -21.47 16.10
CA VAL A 243 12.33 -21.29 14.64
C VAL A 243 13.72 -21.54 14.05
N SER A 244 13.82 -22.39 13.02
CA SER A 244 15.08 -22.72 12.35
C SER A 244 15.40 -21.80 11.17
N CYS A 245 16.70 -21.65 10.84
CA CYS A 245 17.17 -20.81 9.73
C CYS A 245 16.53 -21.07 8.35
N ASP A 246 16.10 -22.31 8.11
CA ASP A 246 15.46 -22.77 6.88
C ASP A 246 13.93 -22.70 6.93
N GLN A 247 13.33 -22.45 8.10
CA GLN A 247 11.90 -22.21 8.25
C GLN A 247 11.51 -20.91 7.55
N ARG A 248 10.47 -21.01 6.72
CA ARG A 248 9.98 -19.96 5.83
C ARG A 248 8.56 -19.54 6.19
N SER A 249 8.26 -18.27 5.97
CA SER A 249 6.94 -17.69 6.26
C SER A 249 6.66 -16.45 5.42
N GLY A 250 5.45 -15.91 5.59
CA GLY A 250 4.98 -14.72 4.90
C GLY A 250 4.63 -14.98 3.43
N TYR A 251 4.04 -13.97 2.80
CA TYR A 251 3.59 -14.03 1.41
C TYR A 251 4.72 -14.39 0.42
N LEU A 252 5.93 -13.86 0.64
CA LEU A 252 7.12 -14.10 -0.18
C LEU A 252 7.89 -15.40 0.19
N PHE A 253 7.34 -16.21 1.10
CA PHE A 253 7.91 -17.49 1.60
C PHE A 253 9.40 -17.39 2.00
N ALA A 254 9.74 -16.33 2.74
CA ALA A 254 11.11 -15.92 3.04
C ALA A 254 11.70 -16.67 4.25
N PRO A 255 12.99 -17.10 4.19
CA PRO A 255 13.63 -17.90 5.25
C PRO A 255 14.08 -17.05 6.44
N THR A 256 14.04 -17.61 7.64
CA THR A 256 14.34 -16.90 8.90
C THR A 256 15.84 -16.84 9.19
N THR A 257 16.60 -16.09 8.40
CA THR A 257 18.08 -16.10 8.45
C THR A 257 18.70 -15.51 9.72
N ASN A 258 17.91 -14.89 10.60
CA ASN A 258 18.35 -14.17 11.80
C ASN A 258 17.89 -14.80 13.13
N SER A 259 17.51 -16.10 13.15
CA SER A 259 17.11 -16.78 14.40
C SER A 259 18.28 -17.13 15.34
N MET A 260 18.07 -16.94 16.64
CA MET A 260 18.95 -17.38 17.72
C MET A 260 18.95 -18.90 17.91
N PHE A 261 17.79 -19.55 17.72
CA PHE A 261 17.52 -20.93 18.20
C PHE A 261 18.57 -21.95 17.74
N ASN A 262 18.95 -21.90 16.46
CA ASN A 262 20.04 -22.69 15.90
C ASN A 262 21.20 -21.84 15.34
N ASN A 263 21.37 -20.63 15.90
CA ASN A 263 22.42 -19.66 15.56
C ASN A 263 22.60 -19.47 14.05
N CYS A 264 21.58 -18.89 13.42
CA CYS A 264 21.65 -18.50 12.02
C CYS A 264 22.72 -17.44 11.79
N GLY A 265 23.25 -17.34 10.57
CA GLY A 265 24.53 -16.66 10.28
C GLY A 265 24.56 -15.13 10.46
N THR A 266 23.51 -14.52 11.02
CA THR A 266 23.42 -13.09 11.33
C THR A 266 22.99 -12.88 12.79
N ASP A 267 23.51 -11.81 13.40
CA ASP A 267 23.16 -11.34 14.75
C ASP A 267 22.71 -9.88 14.66
N GLU A 268 21.78 -9.61 13.74
CA GLU A 268 21.26 -8.27 13.49
C GLU A 268 20.14 -7.95 14.47
N PRO A 269 20.10 -6.73 15.06
CA PRO A 269 18.96 -6.28 15.84
C PRO A 269 17.66 -6.36 15.02
N SER A 270 16.60 -6.87 15.65
CA SER A 270 15.29 -7.02 15.02
C SER A 270 14.22 -7.13 16.11
N ILE A 271 13.09 -6.45 15.93
CA ILE A 271 11.94 -6.56 16.83
C ILE A 271 11.49 -8.01 17.04
N MET A 272 11.73 -8.90 16.06
CA MET A 272 11.44 -10.34 16.16
C MET A 272 12.46 -11.13 17.01
N ARG A 273 13.66 -10.57 17.26
CA ARG A 273 14.80 -11.19 17.95
C ARG A 273 14.95 -10.70 19.39
N GLU A 274 14.66 -9.42 19.64
CA GLU A 274 14.68 -8.78 20.96
C GLU A 274 13.78 -7.53 20.92
N LEU A 275 12.99 -7.25 21.97
CA LEU A 275 11.96 -6.22 21.92
C LEU A 275 12.46 -4.81 22.27
N ILE A 276 13.14 -4.64 23.39
CA ILE A 276 13.35 -3.34 24.05
C ILE A 276 14.35 -2.48 23.27
N ASN A 277 15.53 -3.01 22.95
CA ASN A 277 16.55 -2.29 22.19
C ASN A 277 16.13 -2.16 20.73
N SER A 278 15.64 -3.23 20.10
CA SER A 278 15.21 -3.17 18.69
C SER A 278 14.06 -2.20 18.45
N PHE A 279 13.05 -2.15 19.34
CA PHE A 279 12.00 -1.12 19.28
C PHE A 279 12.60 0.29 19.43
N THR A 280 13.50 0.49 20.40
CA THR A 280 14.11 1.79 20.67
C THR A 280 14.90 2.33 19.47
N ILE A 281 15.64 1.48 18.76
CA ILE A 281 16.45 1.89 17.58
C ILE A 281 15.71 1.75 16.24
N GLY A 282 14.50 1.18 16.22
CA GLY A 282 13.71 0.98 15.00
C GLY A 282 14.16 -0.19 14.11
N ALA A 283 14.76 -1.23 14.70
CA ALA A 283 15.36 -2.31 13.94
C ALA A 283 14.38 -3.43 13.56
N VAL A 284 14.42 -3.81 12.29
CA VAL A 284 13.79 -4.99 11.69
C VAL A 284 14.77 -5.51 10.66
N ASP A 285 15.24 -6.75 10.82
CA ASP A 285 16.24 -7.36 9.94
C ASP A 285 15.66 -7.73 8.55
N ALA A 286 16.54 -8.10 7.63
CA ALA A 286 16.17 -8.44 6.25
C ALA A 286 15.23 -9.65 6.13
N SER A 287 15.32 -10.66 7.03
CA SER A 287 14.43 -11.83 6.98
C SER A 287 13.04 -11.52 7.51
N ALA A 288 12.91 -10.80 8.64
CA ALA A 288 11.61 -10.32 9.11
C ALA A 288 10.95 -9.37 8.08
N ARG A 289 11.72 -8.43 7.50
CA ARG A 289 11.23 -7.56 6.41
C ARG A 289 10.70 -8.36 5.23
N ALA A 290 11.45 -9.35 4.73
CA ALA A 290 11.02 -10.17 3.60
C ALA A 290 9.80 -11.06 3.92
N GLN A 291 9.65 -11.52 5.16
CA GLN A 291 8.45 -12.24 5.60
C GLN A 291 7.21 -11.32 5.63
N LEU A 292 7.37 -10.07 6.06
CA LEU A 292 6.33 -9.03 6.02
C LEU A 292 5.98 -8.55 4.59
N GLY A 293 6.62 -9.10 3.54
CA GLY A 293 6.48 -8.64 2.15
C GLY A 293 7.36 -7.44 1.77
N TYR A 294 8.15 -6.91 2.71
CA TYR A 294 9.09 -5.81 2.47
C TYR A 294 10.40 -6.34 1.88
N ARG A 295 10.36 -6.72 0.61
CA ARG A 295 11.53 -6.99 -0.24
C ARG A 295 11.39 -6.14 -1.49
N ASP A 296 12.48 -5.55 -1.94
CA ASP A 296 12.65 -4.92 -3.26
C ASP A 296 13.77 -5.73 -3.92
N SER A 297 13.48 -6.33 -5.07
CA SER A 297 14.34 -7.37 -5.69
C SER A 297 15.17 -6.88 -6.87
N ASP A 298 14.82 -5.76 -7.51
CA ASP A 298 15.55 -5.18 -8.65
C ASP A 298 16.15 -3.80 -8.35
N GLY A 299 15.67 -3.11 -7.30
CA GLY A 299 16.22 -1.88 -6.76
C GLY A 299 15.57 -0.58 -7.28
N ASP A 300 14.36 -0.64 -7.85
CA ASP A 300 13.67 0.55 -8.36
C ASP A 300 13.05 1.44 -7.25
N GLY A 301 12.82 0.87 -6.05
CA GLY A 301 12.22 1.54 -4.89
C GLY A 301 10.78 1.11 -4.56
N VAL A 302 10.18 0.25 -5.38
CA VAL A 302 8.91 -0.45 -5.13
C VAL A 302 9.23 -1.84 -4.54
N ILE A 303 8.49 -2.24 -3.51
CA ILE A 303 8.64 -3.60 -2.95
C ILE A 303 7.87 -4.62 -3.79
N ASP A 304 8.41 -5.83 -3.97
CA ASP A 304 7.87 -6.98 -4.71
C ASP A 304 6.33 -7.08 -4.68
N VAL A 305 5.72 -7.06 -3.48
CA VAL A 305 4.25 -7.22 -3.31
C VAL A 305 3.42 -6.05 -3.88
N LEU A 306 4.09 -4.95 -4.23
CA LEU A 306 3.58 -3.76 -4.90
C LEU A 306 4.22 -3.54 -6.28
N ASP A 307 5.25 -4.29 -6.66
CA ASP A 307 5.79 -4.34 -8.03
C ASP A 307 4.97 -5.33 -8.85
N THR A 308 3.76 -4.89 -9.19
CA THR A 308 2.78 -5.64 -9.95
C THR A 308 2.58 -4.98 -11.32
N THR A 309 2.17 -5.75 -12.32
CA THR A 309 1.88 -5.25 -13.66
C THR A 309 0.42 -5.54 -14.02
N PRO A 310 -0.33 -4.55 -14.55
CA PRO A 310 -1.71 -4.78 -14.93
C PRO A 310 -1.82 -5.58 -16.23
N THR A 311 -2.94 -6.27 -16.39
CA THR A 311 -3.34 -6.97 -17.62
C THR A 311 -4.67 -6.47 -18.12
N ILE A 312 -4.86 -6.56 -19.44
CA ILE A 312 -6.03 -6.01 -20.14
C ILE A 312 -6.62 -7.08 -21.08
N THR A 313 -7.93 -7.27 -20.99
CA THR A 313 -8.71 -8.21 -21.79
C THR A 313 -9.79 -7.45 -22.55
N LEU A 314 -9.86 -7.65 -23.87
CA LEU A 314 -10.97 -7.18 -24.69
C LEU A 314 -12.17 -8.10 -24.46
N THR A 315 -13.16 -7.62 -23.70
CA THR A 315 -14.34 -8.40 -23.30
C THR A 315 -15.41 -8.41 -24.40
N ALA A 316 -15.63 -7.26 -25.04
CA ALA A 316 -16.57 -7.14 -26.15
C ALA A 316 -16.16 -6.08 -27.18
N THR A 317 -16.55 -6.30 -28.42
CA THR A 317 -16.47 -5.33 -29.52
C THR A 317 -17.83 -5.19 -30.17
N GLY A 318 -18.43 -4.01 -30.07
CA GLY A 318 -19.61 -3.60 -30.84
C GLY A 318 -19.17 -2.89 -32.11
N GLN A 319 -19.56 -3.41 -33.28
CA GLN A 319 -19.35 -2.70 -34.55
C GLN A 319 -20.53 -2.93 -35.49
N THR A 320 -21.10 -1.84 -36.00
CA THR A 320 -22.24 -1.86 -36.94
C THR A 320 -22.01 -0.83 -38.06
N LEU A 321 -22.68 -1.04 -39.21
CA LEU A 321 -22.58 -0.15 -40.36
C LEU A 321 -23.04 1.28 -39.99
N SER A 322 -22.33 2.30 -40.47
CA SER A 322 -22.61 3.72 -40.19
C SER A 322 -22.56 4.13 -38.71
N HIS A 323 -21.90 3.35 -37.86
CA HIS A 323 -21.66 3.67 -36.45
C HIS A 323 -20.18 3.49 -36.10
N ARG A 324 -19.76 4.13 -35.02
CA ARG A 324 -18.39 4.00 -34.50
C ARG A 324 -18.19 2.66 -33.80
N PRO A 325 -16.98 2.08 -33.85
CA PRO A 325 -16.67 0.91 -33.04
C PRO A 325 -16.71 1.25 -31.55
N VAL A 326 -17.24 0.32 -30.78
CA VAL A 326 -17.36 0.39 -29.32
C VAL A 326 -16.62 -0.80 -28.74
N VAL A 327 -15.81 -0.58 -27.71
CA VAL A 327 -15.10 -1.64 -26.99
C VAL A 327 -15.44 -1.63 -25.50
N GLU A 328 -15.55 -2.83 -24.94
CA GLU A 328 -15.56 -3.09 -23.50
C GLU A 328 -14.27 -3.82 -23.13
N LEU A 329 -13.52 -3.25 -22.19
CA LEU A 329 -12.23 -3.71 -21.72
C LEU A 329 -12.35 -4.06 -20.24
N MET A 330 -11.94 -5.26 -19.85
CA MET A 330 -11.73 -5.60 -18.44
C MET A 330 -10.23 -5.57 -18.16
N VAL A 331 -9.85 -4.83 -17.11
CA VAL A 331 -8.46 -4.66 -16.68
C VAL A 331 -8.32 -5.19 -15.27
N ARG A 332 -7.25 -5.93 -14.99
CA ARG A 332 -6.94 -6.46 -13.65
C ARG A 332 -5.45 -6.35 -13.37
N ASP A 333 -5.12 -5.81 -12.21
CA ASP A 333 -3.77 -5.82 -11.67
C ASP A 333 -3.45 -7.20 -11.08
N LEU A 334 -2.36 -7.82 -11.54
CA LEU A 334 -1.98 -9.17 -11.13
C LEU A 334 -1.06 -9.11 -9.91
N GLY A 335 -1.48 -9.76 -8.81
CA GLY A 335 -0.68 -9.86 -7.60
C GLY A 335 0.67 -10.54 -7.85
N TYR A 336 1.69 -10.09 -7.12
CA TYR A 336 3.00 -10.75 -7.14
C TYR A 336 2.84 -12.22 -6.71
N PRO A 337 3.39 -13.23 -7.40
CA PRO A 337 3.10 -14.63 -7.09
C PRO A 337 3.55 -15.10 -5.70
N SER A 338 2.67 -15.78 -4.95
CA SER A 338 2.98 -16.41 -3.67
C SER A 338 3.09 -17.93 -3.78
N PRO A 339 4.17 -18.56 -3.26
CA PRO A 339 4.26 -20.02 -3.19
C PRO A 339 3.33 -20.70 -2.18
N VAL A 340 2.63 -19.93 -1.32
CA VAL A 340 1.94 -20.44 -0.11
C VAL A 340 0.60 -19.78 0.21
N GLN A 341 0.19 -18.73 -0.52
CA GLN A 341 -1.08 -18.02 -0.33
C GLN A 341 -1.71 -17.70 -1.70
N PRO A 342 -2.99 -17.28 -1.78
CA PRO A 342 -3.58 -16.78 -3.01
C PRO A 342 -2.91 -15.48 -3.49
N ASP A 343 -2.64 -15.39 -4.80
CA ASP A 343 -2.03 -14.22 -5.44
C ASP A 343 -2.96 -13.00 -5.37
N VAL A 344 -2.45 -11.88 -4.85
CA VAL A 344 -3.23 -10.68 -4.58
C VAL A 344 -2.45 -9.39 -4.79
N SER A 345 -3.07 -8.46 -5.53
CA SER A 345 -2.61 -7.08 -5.64
C SER A 345 -3.44 -6.15 -4.77
N ILE A 346 -2.80 -5.05 -4.34
CA ILE A 346 -3.45 -3.88 -3.72
C ILE A 346 -3.11 -2.59 -4.47
N ASN A 347 -2.60 -2.69 -5.70
CA ASN A 347 -2.45 -1.56 -6.61
C ASN A 347 -3.74 -1.38 -7.41
N PRO A 348 -4.55 -0.34 -7.15
CA PRO A 348 -5.61 0.01 -8.06
C PRO A 348 -5.03 0.40 -9.42
N ILE A 349 -5.81 0.14 -10.47
CA ILE A 349 -5.56 0.70 -11.79
C ILE A 349 -5.63 2.23 -11.68
N ARG A 350 -4.79 2.92 -12.45
CA ARG A 350 -4.66 4.38 -12.42
C ARG A 350 -5.10 5.05 -13.71
N SER A 351 -4.89 4.39 -14.84
CA SER A 351 -5.46 4.78 -16.12
C SER A 351 -5.49 3.61 -17.10
N VAL A 352 -6.54 3.53 -17.89
CA VAL A 352 -6.56 2.71 -19.12
C VAL A 352 -6.46 3.65 -20.31
N GLU A 353 -5.66 3.28 -21.30
CA GLU A 353 -5.33 4.12 -22.44
C GLU A 353 -5.48 3.36 -23.74
N TYR A 354 -5.82 4.09 -24.82
CA TYR A 354 -5.84 3.55 -26.18
C TYR A 354 -5.08 4.46 -27.15
N ARG A 355 -4.53 3.87 -28.21
CA ARG A 355 -3.81 4.57 -29.28
C ARG A 355 -4.27 4.05 -30.64
N VAL A 356 -4.37 4.93 -31.62
CA VAL A 356 -4.78 4.59 -33.00
C VAL A 356 -3.61 4.83 -33.95
N GLY A 357 -2.97 3.78 -34.45
CA GLY A 357 -1.70 3.88 -35.19
C GLY A 357 -0.63 4.68 -34.43
N ASP A 358 0.10 5.57 -35.11
CA ASP A 358 1.17 6.39 -34.51
C ASP A 358 0.67 7.65 -33.76
N SER A 359 -0.58 7.67 -33.27
CA SER A 359 -1.12 8.82 -32.51
C SER A 359 -0.67 8.84 -31.03
N ASP A 360 -1.01 9.91 -30.31
CA ASP A 360 -0.84 9.94 -28.85
C ASP A 360 -1.73 8.90 -28.16
N TRP A 361 -1.28 8.41 -27.00
CA TRP A 361 -2.14 7.65 -26.09
C TRP A 361 -3.26 8.54 -25.53
N GLN A 362 -4.49 8.08 -25.65
CA GLN A 362 -5.70 8.77 -25.20
C GLN A 362 -6.28 8.05 -23.99
N LEU A 363 -6.79 8.83 -23.03
CA LEU A 363 -7.36 8.29 -21.81
C LEU A 363 -8.73 7.68 -22.11
N ALA A 364 -8.91 6.41 -21.75
CA ALA A 364 -10.22 5.78 -21.64
C ALA A 364 -10.80 6.03 -20.24
N LEU A 365 -12.13 6.02 -20.10
CA LEU A 365 -12.81 6.31 -18.84
C LEU A 365 -13.41 5.02 -18.23
N PRO A 366 -13.35 4.84 -16.90
CA PRO A 366 -13.99 3.72 -16.20
C PRO A 366 -15.51 3.89 -16.20
N VAL A 367 -16.22 2.76 -16.07
CA VAL A 367 -17.68 2.71 -16.19
C VAL A 367 -18.42 3.29 -14.97
N ASP A 368 -17.83 3.23 -13.77
CA ASP A 368 -18.36 3.85 -12.54
C ASP A 368 -17.96 5.33 -12.38
N GLY A 369 -16.82 5.72 -12.95
CA GLY A 369 -16.33 7.10 -13.05
C GLY A 369 -15.00 7.37 -12.35
N THR A 370 -14.42 6.42 -11.62
CA THR A 370 -13.13 6.58 -10.93
C THR A 370 -12.23 5.36 -11.06
N PHE A 371 -10.99 5.56 -11.50
CA PHE A 371 -9.95 4.54 -11.43
C PHE A 371 -9.44 4.42 -9.99
N ASP A 372 -10.02 3.47 -9.24
CA ASP A 372 -9.78 3.26 -7.81
C ASP A 372 -9.78 1.79 -7.35
N GLN A 373 -10.01 0.83 -8.26
CA GLN A 373 -10.02 -0.61 -7.95
C GLN A 373 -8.87 -1.38 -8.63
N THR A 374 -8.48 -2.52 -8.05
CA THR A 374 -7.48 -3.45 -8.64
C THR A 374 -8.01 -4.16 -9.89
N ARG A 375 -9.33 -4.14 -10.10
CA ARG A 375 -10.01 -4.56 -11.32
C ARG A 375 -10.94 -3.45 -11.78
N GLU A 376 -10.89 -3.14 -13.07
CA GLU A 376 -11.64 -2.05 -13.69
C GLU A 376 -12.41 -2.54 -14.93
N ILE A 377 -13.52 -1.87 -15.23
CA ILE A 377 -14.26 -2.05 -16.50
C ILE A 377 -14.31 -0.70 -17.20
N VAL A 378 -13.92 -0.70 -18.47
CA VAL A 378 -13.73 0.50 -19.30
C VAL A 378 -14.50 0.34 -20.60
N HIS A 379 -15.25 1.37 -20.98
CA HIS A 379 -16.13 1.38 -22.15
C HIS A 379 -15.77 2.58 -23.04
N VAL A 380 -15.38 2.32 -24.29
CA VAL A 380 -14.89 3.36 -25.21
C VAL A 380 -15.63 3.29 -26.54
N GLU A 381 -16.31 4.37 -26.93
CA GLU A 381 -16.59 4.63 -28.35
C GLU A 381 -15.32 5.18 -28.99
N LEU A 382 -14.74 4.44 -29.94
CA LEU A 382 -13.52 4.83 -30.62
C LEU A 382 -13.85 5.90 -31.67
N PRO A 383 -13.19 7.09 -31.66
CA PRO A 383 -13.56 8.22 -32.51
C PRO A 383 -13.03 8.08 -33.96
N LEU A 384 -13.43 6.99 -34.60
CA LEU A 384 -13.03 6.57 -35.94
C LEU A 384 -14.10 6.96 -36.99
N TYR A 385 -13.68 6.95 -38.25
CA TYR A 385 -14.49 7.23 -39.45
C TYR A 385 -14.14 6.15 -40.50
N ASP A 386 -14.66 6.20 -41.73
CA ASP A 386 -14.44 5.14 -42.72
C ASP A 386 -12.95 4.90 -43.03
N GLY A 387 -12.49 3.66 -42.84
CA GLY A 387 -11.08 3.26 -42.97
C GLY A 387 -10.74 1.97 -42.22
N GLU A 388 -9.49 1.53 -42.35
CA GLU A 388 -8.91 0.44 -41.58
C GLU A 388 -7.94 0.99 -40.52
N TYR A 389 -8.06 0.50 -39.28
CA TYR A 389 -7.31 1.00 -38.14
C TYR A 389 -6.69 -0.15 -37.34
N VAL A 390 -5.48 0.08 -36.85
CA VAL A 390 -4.87 -0.68 -35.76
C VAL A 390 -5.04 0.16 -34.51
N VAL A 391 -5.62 -0.42 -33.45
CA VAL A 391 -5.83 0.23 -32.16
C VAL A 391 -5.17 -0.62 -31.09
N GLU A 392 -4.29 0.01 -30.31
CA GLU A 392 -3.64 -0.60 -29.15
C GLU A 392 -4.33 -0.12 -27.87
N PHE A 393 -4.38 -0.99 -26.85
CA PHE A 393 -4.90 -0.68 -25.52
C PHE A 393 -3.91 -1.12 -24.45
N ARG A 394 -3.68 -0.29 -23.44
CA ARG A 394 -2.82 -0.60 -22.28
C ARG A 394 -3.43 -0.09 -20.98
N ALA A 395 -2.99 -0.66 -19.86
CA ALA A 395 -3.31 -0.20 -18.53
C ALA A 395 -2.07 0.32 -17.80
N VAL A 396 -2.26 1.19 -16.82
CA VAL A 396 -1.24 1.67 -15.88
C VAL A 396 -1.81 1.57 -14.47
N ASN A 397 -1.04 1.07 -13.50
CA ASN A 397 -1.48 0.92 -12.11
C ASN A 397 -0.95 2.02 -11.18
N LEU A 398 -1.22 1.91 -9.86
CA LEU A 398 -0.86 2.93 -8.86
C LEU A 398 0.66 3.18 -8.71
N VAL A 399 1.54 2.20 -8.97
CA VAL A 399 3.00 2.41 -8.94
C VAL A 399 3.53 2.99 -10.25
N GLY A 400 2.72 2.99 -11.32
CA GLY A 400 3.11 3.47 -12.64
C GLY A 400 3.51 2.36 -13.62
N ASN A 401 3.45 1.10 -13.20
CA ASN A 401 3.73 -0.06 -14.07
C ASN A 401 2.65 -0.17 -15.15
N VAL A 402 3.11 -0.48 -16.37
CA VAL A 402 2.32 -0.41 -17.60
C VAL A 402 2.16 -1.82 -18.17
N SER A 403 0.94 -2.19 -18.57
CA SER A 403 0.69 -3.48 -19.22
C SER A 403 1.40 -3.56 -20.58
N ASP A 404 1.73 -4.78 -21.02
CA ASP A 404 1.87 -5.04 -22.45
C ASP A 404 0.60 -4.56 -23.18
N PRO A 405 0.73 -3.90 -24.36
CA PRO A 405 -0.42 -3.41 -25.10
C PRO A 405 -1.10 -4.54 -25.89
N ILE A 406 -2.41 -4.72 -25.73
CA ILE A 406 -3.19 -5.58 -26.63
C ILE A 406 -3.54 -4.80 -27.90
N THR A 407 -3.54 -5.47 -29.05
CA THR A 407 -3.82 -4.87 -30.36
C THR A 407 -5.09 -5.44 -30.97
N GLN A 408 -5.99 -4.58 -31.44
CA GLN A 408 -7.21 -4.94 -32.17
C GLN A 408 -7.31 -4.14 -33.46
N THR A 409 -7.78 -4.78 -34.54
CA THR A 409 -8.06 -4.12 -35.82
C THR A 409 -9.54 -3.78 -35.99
N PHE A 410 -9.82 -2.68 -36.68
CA PHE A 410 -11.18 -2.19 -36.95
C PHE A 410 -11.31 -1.72 -38.40
N THR A 411 -12.35 -2.19 -39.11
CA THR A 411 -12.68 -1.75 -40.48
C THR A 411 -14.02 -1.01 -40.45
N VAL A 412 -13.99 0.31 -40.43
CA VAL A 412 -15.17 1.18 -40.31
C VAL A 412 -15.71 1.51 -41.70
N SER A 413 -17.03 1.52 -41.86
CA SER A 413 -17.69 1.86 -43.13
C SER A 413 -19.09 2.46 -42.94
N GLY A 414 -19.46 3.39 -43.82
CA GLY A 414 -20.77 4.03 -43.86
C GLY A 414 -20.91 5.28 -42.98
N LEU A 415 -19.87 5.73 -42.28
CA LEU A 415 -19.79 7.03 -41.60
C LEU A 415 -19.30 8.15 -42.53
N GLY A 416 -18.62 7.81 -43.63
CA GLY A 416 -17.86 8.76 -44.45
C GLY A 416 -16.42 8.93 -43.97
N VAL A 417 -15.61 9.64 -44.76
CA VAL A 417 -14.17 9.79 -44.53
C VAL A 417 -13.84 10.66 -43.30
N ALA A 418 -12.70 10.40 -42.66
CA ALA A 418 -12.21 11.20 -41.54
C ALA A 418 -12.02 12.69 -41.93
N PRO A 419 -12.61 13.64 -41.16
CA PRO A 419 -12.38 15.06 -41.35
C PRO A 419 -10.89 15.44 -41.18
N ALA A 420 -10.39 16.32 -42.06
CA ALA A 420 -8.97 16.69 -42.09
C ALA A 420 -8.66 17.85 -41.12
N TYR A 421 -8.25 17.50 -39.89
CA TYR A 421 -7.83 18.46 -38.87
C TYR A 421 -6.32 18.71 -38.85
N ARG A 422 -5.90 19.94 -38.51
CA ARG A 422 -4.51 20.33 -38.18
C ARG A 422 -4.50 21.35 -37.04
N LEU A 423 -3.41 21.39 -36.29
CA LEU A 423 -3.14 22.37 -35.23
C LEU A 423 -1.68 22.83 -35.32
N GLU A 424 -1.41 24.02 -34.82
CA GLU A 424 -0.05 24.52 -34.58
C GLU A 424 0.16 24.72 -33.07
N PRO A 425 1.39 24.54 -32.53
CA PRO A 425 1.68 24.73 -31.11
C PRO A 425 1.12 26.04 -30.54
N ALA A 426 0.48 25.97 -29.38
CA ALA A 426 -0.16 27.13 -28.78
C ALA A 426 0.89 28.14 -28.28
N SER A 427 0.56 29.44 -28.25
CA SER A 427 1.40 30.49 -27.64
C SER A 427 0.66 31.20 -26.50
N ILE A 428 1.42 31.79 -25.57
CA ILE A 428 0.85 32.74 -24.57
C ILE A 428 1.38 34.13 -24.87
N GLU A 429 0.50 35.00 -25.37
CA GLU A 429 0.84 36.35 -25.81
C GLU A 429 -0.02 37.39 -25.09
N ASN A 430 0.60 38.34 -24.38
CA ASN A 430 -0.10 39.41 -23.65
C ASN A 430 -1.26 38.91 -22.77
N ARG A 431 -1.07 37.81 -22.03
CA ARG A 431 -2.10 37.10 -21.24
C ARG A 431 -3.25 36.51 -22.06
N THR A 432 -3.03 36.18 -23.31
CA THR A 432 -3.98 35.47 -24.17
C THR A 432 -3.33 34.17 -24.60
N LEU A 433 -4.00 33.05 -24.37
CA LEU A 433 -3.64 31.78 -24.98
C LEU A 433 -4.15 31.78 -26.42
N VAL A 434 -3.24 31.65 -27.38
CA VAL A 434 -3.55 31.63 -28.82
C VAL A 434 -3.34 30.21 -29.35
N ILE A 435 -4.32 29.72 -30.09
CA ILE A 435 -4.30 28.39 -30.71
C ILE A 435 -4.70 28.54 -32.18
N HIS A 436 -3.83 28.14 -33.11
CA HIS A 436 -4.16 28.06 -34.54
C HIS A 436 -4.62 26.65 -34.89
N VAL A 437 -5.76 26.56 -35.57
CA VAL A 437 -6.39 25.30 -35.97
C VAL A 437 -6.91 25.38 -37.41
N GLN A 438 -6.85 24.27 -38.13
CA GLN A 438 -7.46 24.12 -39.44
C GLN A 438 -8.41 22.92 -39.39
N ALA A 439 -9.68 23.16 -39.69
CA ALA A 439 -10.73 22.15 -39.74
C ALA A 439 -11.69 22.42 -40.92
N PRO A 440 -12.46 21.42 -41.38
CA PRO A 440 -13.48 21.63 -42.41
C PRO A 440 -14.56 22.65 -41.98
N PRO A 441 -15.14 23.44 -42.89
CA PRO A 441 -16.11 24.50 -42.56
C PRO A 441 -17.35 24.07 -41.76
N GLU A 442 -17.71 22.78 -41.85
CA GLU A 442 -18.84 22.14 -41.18
C GLU A 442 -18.55 21.71 -39.72
N THR A 443 -17.32 21.90 -39.24
CA THR A 443 -16.93 21.64 -37.83
C THR A 443 -17.70 22.55 -36.88
N GLN A 444 -18.46 21.99 -35.94
CA GLN A 444 -19.30 22.76 -35.03
C GLN A 444 -18.48 23.48 -33.95
N LEU A 445 -17.63 22.74 -33.25
CA LEU A 445 -16.89 23.21 -32.07
C LEU A 445 -15.45 22.72 -32.06
N VAL A 446 -14.62 23.44 -31.30
CA VAL A 446 -13.34 22.98 -30.79
C VAL A 446 -13.46 22.90 -29.27
N GLU A 447 -13.11 21.77 -28.69
CA GLU A 447 -12.98 21.59 -27.25
C GLU A 447 -11.50 21.64 -26.85
N VAL A 448 -11.17 22.51 -25.91
CA VAL A 448 -9.82 22.66 -25.34
C VAL A 448 -9.84 22.27 -23.87
N SER A 449 -8.79 21.61 -23.38
CA SER A 449 -8.68 21.12 -22.00
C SER A 449 -7.23 21.13 -21.52
N THR A 450 -7.00 21.37 -20.23
CA THR A 450 -5.72 21.08 -19.55
C THR A 450 -5.67 19.67 -18.95
N ARG A 451 -6.76 18.89 -19.08
CA ARG A 451 -6.92 17.53 -18.56
C ARG A 451 -7.21 16.53 -19.67
N ARG A 452 -6.61 15.33 -19.60
CA ARG A 452 -6.78 14.24 -20.58
C ARG A 452 -8.18 13.62 -20.58
N ASP A 453 -8.92 13.74 -19.47
CA ASP A 453 -10.30 13.28 -19.33
C ASP A 453 -11.35 14.20 -19.97
N PHE A 454 -10.97 15.40 -20.42
CA PHE A 454 -11.89 16.45 -20.87
C PHE A 454 -12.99 16.79 -19.85
N ALA A 455 -12.71 16.68 -18.55
CA ALA A 455 -13.64 17.12 -17.51
C ALA A 455 -13.74 18.66 -17.50
N ASN A 456 -14.92 19.18 -17.86
CA ASN A 456 -15.24 20.61 -18.01
C ASN A 456 -14.35 21.35 -19.03
N PRO A 457 -14.38 20.98 -20.34
CA PRO A 457 -13.52 21.58 -21.35
C PRO A 457 -14.09 22.92 -21.84
N TRP A 458 -13.21 23.80 -22.34
CA TRP A 458 -13.65 25.03 -23.02
C TRP A 458 -14.26 24.68 -24.37
N ARG A 459 -15.59 24.80 -24.46
CA ARG A 459 -16.39 24.60 -25.68
C ARG A 459 -16.44 25.90 -26.49
N LEU A 460 -15.80 25.90 -27.66
CA LEU A 460 -15.57 27.10 -28.46
C LEU A 460 -16.10 26.89 -29.89
N PRO A 461 -16.79 27.87 -30.51
CA PRO A 461 -17.17 27.77 -31.91
C PRO A 461 -15.94 27.79 -32.80
N TYR A 462 -15.91 26.98 -33.86
CA TYR A 462 -14.74 26.88 -34.74
C TYR A 462 -14.35 28.25 -35.35
N ARG A 463 -13.08 28.59 -35.20
CA ARG A 463 -12.35 29.66 -35.88
C ARG A 463 -10.94 29.17 -36.17
N SER A 464 -10.30 29.67 -37.22
CA SER A 464 -8.92 29.30 -37.57
C SER A 464 -7.88 29.78 -36.55
N GLU A 465 -8.24 30.80 -35.78
CA GLU A 465 -7.50 31.33 -34.64
C GLU A 465 -8.45 31.39 -33.44
N ILE A 466 -8.03 30.78 -32.34
CA ILE A 466 -8.77 30.75 -31.07
C ILE A 466 -7.93 31.53 -30.06
N ALA A 467 -8.42 32.71 -29.69
CA ALA A 467 -7.83 33.57 -28.67
C ALA A 467 -8.61 33.46 -27.36
N LEU A 468 -7.96 32.97 -26.31
CA LEU A 468 -8.51 32.76 -24.97
C LEU A 468 -7.85 33.71 -23.95
N PRO A 469 -8.52 34.80 -23.52
CA PRO A 469 -7.99 35.70 -22.50
C PRO A 469 -7.80 34.98 -21.16
N LEU A 470 -6.68 35.25 -20.48
CA LEU A 470 -6.30 34.68 -19.18
C LEU A 470 -6.48 35.76 -18.09
N PRO A 471 -7.67 35.86 -17.46
CA PRO A 471 -8.13 37.07 -16.78
C PRO A 471 -7.48 37.34 -15.42
N ASN A 472 -6.71 36.40 -14.88
CA ASN A 472 -6.05 36.49 -13.58
C ASN A 472 -4.73 35.69 -13.56
N GLU A 473 -3.94 35.84 -12.49
CA GLU A 473 -2.67 35.10 -12.34
C GLU A 473 -2.86 33.58 -12.22
N LEU A 474 -3.98 33.11 -11.66
CA LEU A 474 -4.23 31.68 -11.49
C LEU A 474 -4.41 30.97 -12.84
N ALA A 475 -5.16 31.57 -13.76
CA ALA A 475 -5.30 31.10 -15.12
C ALA A 475 -3.96 31.13 -15.86
N LEU A 476 -3.23 32.26 -15.78
CA LEU A 476 -1.92 32.40 -16.41
C LEU A 476 -0.93 31.33 -15.91
N THR A 477 -0.80 31.17 -14.58
CA THR A 477 0.09 30.16 -13.97
C THR A 477 -0.32 28.72 -14.27
N THR A 478 -1.62 28.44 -14.39
CA THR A 478 -2.10 27.11 -14.80
C THR A 478 -1.66 26.80 -16.24
N PHE A 479 -1.75 27.75 -17.16
CA PHE A 479 -1.29 27.55 -18.54
C PHE A 479 0.24 27.63 -18.71
N THR A 480 0.98 28.41 -17.92
CA THR A 480 2.46 28.36 -17.99
C THR A 480 3.05 27.10 -17.37
N ASN A 481 2.34 26.47 -16.43
CA ASN A 481 2.76 25.21 -15.81
C ASN A 481 2.26 23.98 -16.58
N ALA A 482 1.19 24.11 -17.37
CA ALA A 482 0.75 23.09 -18.31
C ALA A 482 1.63 23.13 -19.56
N SER A 483 2.62 22.24 -19.65
CA SER A 483 3.47 22.10 -20.85
C SER A 483 2.70 21.69 -22.11
N VAL A 484 1.50 21.13 -21.95
CA VAL A 484 0.64 20.55 -23.00
C VAL A 484 -0.84 20.88 -22.73
N LEU A 485 -1.57 21.18 -23.81
CA LEU A 485 -3.03 21.19 -23.88
C LEU A 485 -3.55 19.94 -24.59
N TYR A 486 -4.81 19.62 -24.34
CA TYR A 486 -5.55 18.61 -25.09
C TYR A 486 -6.66 19.29 -25.88
N VAL A 487 -6.68 19.05 -27.19
CA VAL A 487 -7.66 19.65 -28.11
C VAL A 487 -8.37 18.55 -28.88
N ARG A 488 -9.68 18.67 -29.06
CA ARG A 488 -10.45 17.82 -29.99
C ARG A 488 -11.52 18.64 -30.71
N PHE A 489 -11.88 18.20 -31.91
CA PHE A 489 -12.89 18.84 -32.74
C PHE A 489 -14.21 18.11 -32.62
N ILE A 490 -15.32 18.84 -32.70
CA ILE A 490 -16.68 18.28 -32.77
C ILE A 490 -17.21 18.50 -34.19
N ASP A 491 -17.49 17.41 -34.89
CA ASP A 491 -17.87 17.43 -36.31
C ASP A 491 -19.32 17.92 -36.55
N ALA A 492 -19.75 17.89 -37.81
CA ALA A 492 -21.11 18.28 -38.22
C ALA A 492 -22.23 17.42 -37.60
N ALA A 493 -21.94 16.19 -37.17
CA ALA A 493 -22.87 15.27 -36.52
C ALA A 493 -22.84 15.37 -34.97
N GLY A 494 -21.92 16.14 -34.40
CA GLY A 494 -21.71 16.25 -32.95
C GLY A 494 -20.70 15.24 -32.38
N LEU A 495 -19.97 14.53 -33.25
CA LEU A 495 -19.04 13.48 -32.87
C LEU A 495 -17.62 14.05 -32.60
N PRO A 496 -16.94 13.63 -31.52
CA PRO A 496 -15.59 14.10 -31.22
C PRO A 496 -14.55 13.45 -32.14
N SER A 497 -13.47 14.17 -32.45
CA SER A 497 -12.24 13.61 -33.05
C SER A 497 -11.42 12.82 -32.02
N LEU A 498 -10.36 12.17 -32.50
CA LEU A 498 -9.19 11.85 -31.66
C LEU A 498 -8.71 13.12 -30.94
N VAL A 499 -8.16 12.95 -29.73
CA VAL A 499 -7.50 14.01 -28.97
C VAL A 499 -6.10 14.29 -29.54
N TYR A 500 -5.77 15.57 -29.68
CA TYR A 500 -4.45 16.04 -30.05
C TYR A 500 -3.75 16.65 -28.82
N SER A 501 -2.55 16.18 -28.49
CA SER A 501 -1.67 16.86 -27.53
C SER A 501 -1.00 18.05 -28.21
N LEU A 502 -1.12 19.24 -27.61
CA LEU A 502 -0.63 20.48 -28.19
C LEU A 502 0.32 21.19 -27.20
N PRO A 503 1.64 21.25 -27.47
CA PRO A 503 2.57 21.91 -26.57
C PRO A 503 2.31 23.42 -26.49
N ILE A 504 2.55 24.02 -25.32
CA ILE A 504 2.43 25.46 -25.12
C ILE A 504 3.82 26.12 -25.16
N ASN A 505 4.03 26.98 -26.15
CA ASN A 505 5.17 27.88 -26.23
C ASN A 505 4.98 29.04 -25.24
N VAL A 506 5.53 28.88 -24.03
CA VAL A 506 5.64 29.97 -23.06
C VAL A 506 6.84 30.85 -23.45
N PRO A 507 6.68 32.18 -23.65
CA PRO A 507 7.79 33.06 -23.96
C PRO A 507 8.78 33.13 -22.77
N GLU A 508 10.08 33.11 -23.05
CA GLU A 508 11.11 33.17 -22.01
C GLU A 508 10.97 34.43 -21.12
N PRO A 509 11.24 34.31 -19.81
CA PRO A 509 11.16 35.45 -18.90
C PRO A 509 12.21 36.49 -19.27
N VAL A 510 11.75 37.64 -19.79
CA VAL A 510 12.59 38.78 -20.14
C VAL A 510 13.35 39.24 -18.91
N THR A 511 14.62 38.85 -18.83
CA THR A 511 15.48 39.12 -17.68
C THR A 511 15.91 40.58 -17.70
N VAL A 512 15.06 41.46 -17.17
CA VAL A 512 15.34 42.88 -17.02
C VAL A 512 16.46 43.04 -15.98
N LEU A 513 17.70 43.12 -16.47
CA LEU A 513 18.86 43.52 -15.69
C LEU A 513 18.70 44.96 -15.20
N ILE A 514 18.05 45.14 -14.05
CA ILE A 514 18.04 46.40 -13.31
C ILE A 514 19.46 46.62 -12.78
N PRO A 515 20.20 47.66 -13.24
CA PRO A 515 21.53 47.93 -12.71
C PRO A 515 21.41 48.42 -11.27
N LEU A 516 22.05 47.71 -10.33
CA LEU A 516 22.14 48.19 -8.94
C LEU A 516 22.97 49.48 -8.88
N ILE A 517 22.27 50.62 -8.82
CA ILE A 517 22.86 51.88 -8.37
C ILE A 517 22.97 51.81 -6.84
N LEU A 518 24.12 51.36 -6.36
CA LEU A 518 24.47 51.46 -4.93
C LEU A 518 24.46 52.93 -4.47
N ARG A 519 23.95 53.14 -3.26
CA ARG A 519 24.05 54.36 -2.46
C ARG A 519 24.23 53.98 -0.99
#